data_AF-A0A4Q0IRN6-F1
#
_entry.id   AF-A0A4Q0IRN6-F1
#
_cell.length_a   1.000
_cell.length_b   1.000
_cell.length_c   1.000
_cell.angle_alpha   90.00
_cell.angle_beta   90.00
_cell.angle_gamma   90.00
#
_symmetry.space_group_name_H-M   'P 1'
#
loop_
_entity.id
_entity.type
_entity.pdbx_description
1 polymer ?
#
loop_
_entity_poly.entity_id
_entity_poly.type
_entity_poly.pdbx_seq_one_letter_code
_entity_poly.pdbx_strand_id
1 'polypeptide(L)'
;MNRITTIILLLLSYVASSVATYATTGFENPKREFRGAWLHVIGQTQWQNKSTEQAKAYIREQLDKLHDAGCNAVIFQVRPTADALYKSELEPWSAWLTGKRGKAPSPMWDPLEYCLEEAHKRGMEFHAWLNPYRVTSNAKEILPSSHISRMEPQRFFKYNGQVLFDPAYQENRDFICKVVDDIVNRYDVDAIHIDDYFYPYPAPGKKIPDDASYLKYGLGRNRNDWRRHNVDLLIEQLHKTIKERKPWVRFGVSPFGIWRNKRSDPKGSESTGLQNYDDLYADVLLWAKNGWIDYLAPQLYWNLDTPAAPSRKLAKWWNDNASDVDIYIGQDVKRTMDVADPGNKDKNELDTKVKLSRKLPNIGGNIWWHGYWVTGNYKGAADSLAMKYQSTIALPPAYGDPAIRPANLTDIRIEKEGDRKYLVWSAPEHRHGEHETDAVRFVVYEFYSGEKQDIEDPQAIVALTPYRKMLIDPDAQGVTYAVTALDRMNRESEPIFLYNQDN
;
A
#
# COMPACT_ATOMS: atom_id res chain seq x y z
N MET A 1 85.73 -25.37 38.55
CA MET A 1 84.99 -24.55 37.56
C MET A 1 83.52 -24.97 37.57
N ASN A 2 82.71 -24.18 38.29
CA ASN A 2 81.33 -23.74 38.03
C ASN A 2 80.13 -24.68 37.75
N ARG A 3 79.11 -24.44 38.63
CA ARG A 3 77.63 -24.45 38.49
C ARG A 3 76.90 -25.75 38.88
N ILE A 4 76.12 -25.85 39.97
CA ILE A 4 74.99 -25.08 40.58
C ILE A 4 73.61 -25.35 39.94
N THR A 5 72.84 -26.22 40.61
CA THR A 5 71.44 -26.14 41.14
C THR A 5 70.26 -25.38 40.46
N THR A 6 69.09 -26.07 40.45
CA THR A 6 67.66 -25.65 40.70
C THR A 6 66.85 -24.76 39.72
N ILE A 7 65.52 -25.03 39.63
CA ILE A 7 64.32 -24.12 39.51
C ILE A 7 63.46 -24.16 38.20
N ILE A 8 62.19 -24.61 38.37
CA ILE A 8 60.84 -24.03 38.07
C ILE A 8 60.55 -23.21 36.77
N LEU A 9 59.40 -23.55 36.16
CA LEU A 9 58.45 -22.85 35.22
C LEU A 9 58.86 -21.58 34.45
N LEU A 10 58.52 -21.53 33.14
CA LEU A 10 57.86 -20.37 32.50
C LEU A 10 57.20 -20.70 31.14
N LEU A 11 56.03 -20.09 30.92
CA LEU A 11 55.14 -20.08 29.74
C LEU A 11 55.77 -19.50 28.46
N LEU A 12 55.20 -19.82 27.27
CA LEU A 12 54.88 -18.91 26.14
C LEU A 12 54.26 -19.73 24.99
N SER A 13 52.93 -19.76 24.86
CA SER A 13 52.10 -18.90 23.99
C SER A 13 52.05 -19.31 22.51
N TYR A 14 50.97 -20.00 22.12
CA TYR A 14 50.43 -19.97 20.76
C TYR A 14 48.90 -20.08 20.84
N VAL A 15 48.25 -18.94 21.12
CA VAL A 15 46.82 -18.79 20.89
C VAL A 15 46.71 -18.00 19.60
N ALA A 16 46.49 -18.70 18.48
CA ALA A 16 46.04 -18.07 17.26
C ALA A 16 44.57 -17.66 17.48
N SER A 17 44.36 -16.40 17.83
CA SER A 17 43.04 -15.79 17.85
C SER A 17 42.54 -15.66 16.41
N SER A 18 41.86 -16.69 15.92
CA SER A 18 40.96 -16.54 14.78
C SER A 18 39.80 -15.65 15.22
N VAL A 19 39.92 -14.35 14.99
CA VAL A 19 38.77 -13.45 15.02
C VAL A 19 37.91 -13.85 13.82
N ALA A 20 36.96 -14.75 14.06
CA ALA A 20 35.85 -14.93 13.15
C ALA A 20 35.08 -13.60 13.17
N THR A 21 35.24 -12.80 12.12
CA THR A 21 34.30 -11.75 11.78
C THR A 21 32.95 -12.45 11.59
N TYR A 22 32.13 -12.43 12.63
CA TYR A 22 30.71 -12.65 12.47
C TYR A 22 30.22 -11.46 11.65
N ALA A 23 30.23 -11.59 10.33
CA ALA A 23 29.28 -10.85 9.52
C ALA A 23 27.92 -11.29 10.04
N THR A 24 27.30 -10.46 10.88
CA THR A 24 25.88 -10.58 11.13
C THR A 24 25.25 -10.42 9.75
N THR A 25 24.86 -11.53 9.13
CA THR A 25 24.00 -11.51 7.95
C THR A 25 22.67 -10.93 8.43
N GLY A 26 22.61 -9.60 8.50
CA GLY A 26 21.40 -8.87 8.78
C GLY A 26 20.34 -9.29 7.79
N PHE A 27 19.08 -9.20 8.19
CA PHE A 27 17.99 -9.43 7.24
C PHE A 27 18.10 -8.36 6.14
N GLU A 28 18.30 -8.79 4.90
CA GLU A 28 18.53 -7.88 3.77
C GLU A 28 17.22 -7.17 3.44
N ASN A 29 17.13 -5.90 3.85
CA ASN A 29 16.00 -5.02 3.57
C ASN A 29 16.33 -4.24 2.30
N PRO A 30 15.52 -4.31 1.23
CA PRO A 30 15.80 -3.61 -0.02
C PRO A 30 15.55 -2.10 0.10
N LYS A 31 16.28 -1.29 -0.68
CA LYS A 31 16.03 0.16 -0.84
C LYS A 31 14.64 0.46 -1.36
N ARG A 32 14.12 -0.38 -2.25
CA ARG A 32 12.77 -0.23 -2.82
C ARG A 32 11.90 -1.43 -2.50
N GLU A 33 10.78 -1.18 -1.84
CA GLU A 33 9.76 -2.19 -1.52
C GLU A 33 8.47 -1.48 -1.15
N PHE A 34 7.34 -1.94 -1.71
CA PHE A 34 6.03 -1.45 -1.31
C PHE A 34 5.67 -2.06 0.05
N ARG A 35 5.47 -1.22 1.07
CA ARG A 35 5.15 -1.61 2.44
C ARG A 35 3.84 -0.95 2.85
N GLY A 36 2.74 -1.54 2.39
CA GLY A 36 1.41 -0.98 2.55
C GLY A 36 0.65 -1.51 3.77
N ALA A 37 -0.36 -0.77 4.22
CA ALA A 37 -1.36 -1.28 5.16
C ALA A 37 -2.77 -0.78 4.82
N TRP A 38 -3.77 -1.67 4.88
CA TRP A 38 -5.17 -1.29 4.68
C TRP A 38 -5.81 -0.79 5.97
N LEU A 39 -6.33 0.43 5.96
CA LEU A 39 -7.18 0.99 7.01
C LEU A 39 -8.61 1.12 6.51
N HIS A 40 -9.44 0.15 6.89
CA HIS A 40 -10.86 0.12 6.54
C HIS A 40 -11.69 0.86 7.58
N VAL A 41 -12.77 1.52 7.15
CA VAL A 41 -13.68 2.26 8.03
C VAL A 41 -15.02 1.55 8.18
N ILE A 42 -15.41 0.76 7.18
CA ILE A 42 -16.59 -0.09 7.25
C ILE A 42 -16.49 -1.06 8.43
N GLY A 43 -17.55 -1.18 9.24
CA GLY A 43 -17.58 -2.09 10.39
C GLY A 43 -16.76 -1.62 11.61
N GLN A 44 -16.01 -0.52 11.50
CA GLN A 44 -15.14 -0.06 12.58
C GLN A 44 -15.85 0.99 13.44
N THR A 45 -16.35 0.57 14.60
CA THR A 45 -17.07 1.46 15.52
C THR A 45 -16.17 2.51 16.17
N GLN A 46 -14.84 2.32 16.18
CA GLN A 46 -13.93 3.32 16.75
C GLN A 46 -14.01 4.69 16.05
N TRP A 47 -14.37 4.73 14.77
CA TRP A 47 -14.55 5.99 14.04
C TRP A 47 -15.82 6.73 14.47
N GLN A 48 -16.83 5.98 14.92
CA GLN A 48 -18.10 6.52 15.36
C GLN A 48 -17.94 7.14 16.75
N ASN A 49 -18.60 8.28 16.98
CA ASN A 49 -18.61 9.02 18.26
C ASN A 49 -17.32 9.74 18.63
N LYS A 50 -16.40 9.96 17.69
CA LYS A 50 -15.27 10.87 17.89
C LYS A 50 -15.68 12.31 17.56
N SER A 51 -15.24 13.26 18.37
CA SER A 51 -15.17 14.66 17.93
C SER A 51 -14.16 14.80 16.79
N THR A 52 -14.21 15.91 16.06
CA THR A 52 -13.25 16.20 14.99
C THR A 52 -11.81 16.07 15.46
N GLU A 53 -11.46 16.65 16.61
CA GLU A 53 -10.10 16.56 17.15
C GLU A 53 -9.71 15.14 17.58
N GLN A 54 -10.65 14.37 18.14
CA GLN A 54 -10.39 12.97 18.47
C GLN A 54 -10.20 12.11 17.22
N ALA A 55 -10.93 12.38 16.13
CA ALA A 55 -10.79 11.68 14.87
C ALA A 55 -9.45 12.02 14.20
N LYS A 56 -9.05 13.29 14.17
CA LYS A 56 -7.74 13.73 13.69
C LYS A 56 -6.60 13.12 14.50
N ALA A 57 -6.69 13.14 15.83
CA ALA A 57 -5.70 12.52 16.69
C ALA A 57 -5.58 11.00 16.46
N TYR A 58 -6.71 10.33 16.28
CA TYR A 58 -6.72 8.90 15.97
C TYR A 58 -6.07 8.59 14.62
N ILE A 59 -6.34 9.39 13.58
CA ILE A 59 -5.67 9.26 12.28
C ILE A 59 -4.16 9.37 12.43
N ARG A 60 -3.67 10.44 13.09
CA ARG A 60 -2.23 10.62 13.34
C ARG A 60 -1.63 9.43 14.05
N GLU A 61 -2.27 8.96 15.12
CA GLU A 61 -1.82 7.80 15.89
C GLU A 61 -1.73 6.52 15.03
N GLN A 62 -2.70 6.27 14.15
CA GLN A 62 -2.63 5.10 13.27
C GLN A 62 -1.50 5.23 12.26
N LEU A 63 -1.29 6.42 11.68
CA LEU A 63 -0.22 6.65 10.71
C LEU A 63 1.17 6.59 11.36
N ASP A 64 1.34 7.15 12.56
CA ASP A 64 2.57 7.05 13.35
C ASP A 64 2.94 5.58 13.57
N LYS A 65 1.99 4.77 14.06
CA LYS A 65 2.24 3.35 14.32
C LYS A 65 2.56 2.54 13.07
N LEU A 66 1.97 2.88 11.93
CA LEU A 66 2.29 2.22 10.66
C LEU A 66 3.67 2.63 10.15
N HIS A 67 3.99 3.92 10.24
CA HIS A 67 5.31 4.46 9.90
C HIS A 67 6.41 3.84 10.78
N ASP A 68 6.19 3.76 12.09
CA ASP A 68 7.13 3.14 13.05
C ASP A 68 7.31 1.64 12.81
N ALA A 69 6.29 0.96 12.27
CA ALA A 69 6.41 -0.43 11.83
C ALA A 69 7.19 -0.56 10.50
N GLY A 70 7.54 0.54 9.84
CA GLY A 70 8.26 0.61 8.56
C GLY A 70 7.38 0.63 7.31
N CYS A 71 6.08 0.93 7.45
CA CYS A 71 5.18 1.08 6.30
C CYS A 71 5.44 2.41 5.58
N ASN A 72 5.45 2.39 4.25
CA ASN A 72 5.63 3.57 3.40
C ASN A 72 4.39 3.93 2.57
N ALA A 73 3.29 3.19 2.73
CA ALA A 73 2.02 3.50 2.10
C ALA A 73 0.82 3.17 2.99
N VAL A 74 -0.20 4.01 2.98
CA VAL A 74 -1.50 3.74 3.61
C VAL A 74 -2.58 3.62 2.55
N ILE A 75 -3.35 2.54 2.61
CA ILE A 75 -4.51 2.32 1.75
C ILE A 75 -5.76 2.55 2.59
N PHE A 76 -6.30 3.76 2.51
CA PHE A 76 -7.34 4.24 3.40
C PHE A 76 -8.72 4.21 2.72
N GLN A 77 -9.70 3.58 3.35
CA GLN A 77 -11.04 3.46 2.77
C GLN A 77 -11.81 4.79 2.83
N VAL A 78 -11.90 5.47 1.68
CA VAL A 78 -12.60 6.75 1.55
C VAL A 78 -14.06 6.59 1.08
N ARG A 79 -14.37 5.47 0.43
CA ARG A 79 -15.71 5.16 -0.11
C ARG A 79 -16.13 3.72 0.19
N PRO A 80 -16.69 3.42 1.38
CA PRO A 80 -17.04 2.05 1.76
C PRO A 80 -18.33 1.51 1.13
N THR A 81 -19.33 2.36 0.90
CA THR A 81 -20.72 2.00 0.60
C THR A 81 -21.45 3.10 -0.18
N ALA A 82 -20.91 3.59 -1.30
CA ALA A 82 -21.48 4.72 -2.05
C ALA A 82 -21.74 5.96 -1.16
N ASP A 83 -20.75 6.26 -0.33
CA ASP A 83 -20.68 7.37 0.60
C ASP A 83 -19.25 7.87 0.73
N ALA A 84 -19.11 9.10 1.20
CA ALA A 84 -17.84 9.79 1.25
C ALA A 84 -17.33 9.95 2.69
N LEU A 85 -16.06 9.62 2.92
CA LEU A 85 -15.26 10.11 4.05
C LEU A 85 -14.49 11.37 3.66
N TYR A 86 -15.13 12.23 2.90
CA TYR A 86 -14.60 13.49 2.40
C TYR A 86 -15.76 14.40 2.01
N LYS A 87 -15.50 15.69 1.82
CA LYS A 87 -16.54 16.62 1.38
C LYS A 87 -16.90 16.33 -0.07
N SER A 88 -18.06 15.71 -0.29
CA SER A 88 -18.57 15.35 -1.62
C SER A 88 -19.92 16.03 -1.90
N GLU A 89 -20.09 16.49 -3.13
CA GLU A 89 -21.40 16.93 -3.67
C GLU A 89 -22.12 15.79 -4.42
N LEU A 90 -21.43 14.67 -4.67
CA LEU A 90 -21.93 13.53 -5.42
C LEU A 90 -22.49 12.45 -4.51
N GLU A 91 -21.85 12.23 -3.36
CA GLU A 91 -22.19 11.15 -2.43
C GLU A 91 -22.44 11.67 -1.01
N PRO A 92 -23.35 11.04 -0.26
CA PRO A 92 -23.61 11.45 1.12
C PRO A 92 -22.42 11.13 2.03
N TRP A 93 -22.29 11.90 3.12
CA TRP A 93 -21.34 11.57 4.19
C TRP A 93 -21.51 10.16 4.73
N SER A 94 -20.39 9.51 5.02
CA SER A 94 -20.41 8.14 5.52
C SER A 94 -21.01 8.00 6.92
N ALA A 95 -21.84 6.97 7.08
CA ALA A 95 -22.35 6.58 8.39
C ALA A 95 -21.23 6.05 9.31
N TRP A 96 -20.12 5.56 8.74
CA TRP A 96 -18.98 5.04 9.51
C TRP A 96 -18.20 6.14 10.22
N LEU A 97 -18.32 7.40 9.76
CA LEU A 97 -17.71 8.56 10.41
C LEU A 97 -18.60 9.14 11.51
N THR A 98 -19.88 9.36 11.22
CA THR A 98 -20.76 10.18 12.09
C THR A 98 -21.91 9.40 12.74
N GLY A 99 -21.99 8.09 12.49
CA GLY A 99 -23.07 7.20 12.94
C GLY A 99 -24.36 7.32 12.12
N LYS A 100 -24.46 8.26 11.17
CA LYS A 100 -25.65 8.46 10.33
C LYS A 100 -25.28 8.86 8.91
N ARG A 101 -25.80 8.11 7.92
CA ARG A 101 -25.60 8.40 6.49
C ARG A 101 -26.09 9.80 6.14
N GLY A 102 -25.27 10.56 5.42
CA GLY A 102 -25.55 11.94 5.00
C GLY A 102 -25.34 13.00 6.08
N LYS A 103 -25.02 12.62 7.33
CA LYS A 103 -24.69 13.58 8.39
C LYS A 103 -23.22 13.95 8.32
N ALA A 104 -22.93 15.22 8.09
CA ALA A 104 -21.58 15.76 8.11
C ALA A 104 -20.94 15.73 9.52
N PRO A 105 -19.60 15.64 9.62
CA PRO A 105 -18.91 15.81 10.89
C PRO A 105 -19.06 17.24 11.44
N SER A 106 -18.98 17.40 12.76
CA SER A 106 -19.12 18.69 13.44
C SER A 106 -18.14 18.81 14.62
N PRO A 107 -17.29 19.85 14.69
CA PRO A 107 -17.05 20.87 13.66
C PRO A 107 -16.65 20.28 12.30
N MET A 108 -17.01 20.96 11.21
CA MET A 108 -16.74 20.46 9.85
C MET A 108 -15.23 20.32 9.60
N TRP A 109 -14.84 19.22 8.95
CA TRP A 109 -13.51 18.95 8.44
C TRP A 109 -13.60 17.95 7.29
N ASP A 110 -12.56 17.85 6.48
CA ASP A 110 -12.44 16.85 5.42
C ASP A 110 -11.49 15.71 5.87
N PRO A 111 -11.98 14.49 6.12
CA PRO A 111 -11.14 13.39 6.57
C PRO A 111 -10.15 12.87 5.54
N LEU A 112 -10.47 12.94 4.24
CA LEU A 112 -9.55 12.53 3.18
C LEU A 112 -8.38 13.49 3.09
N GLU A 113 -8.65 14.80 2.99
CA GLU A 113 -7.62 15.83 2.96
C GLU A 113 -6.69 15.70 4.17
N TYR A 114 -7.27 15.59 5.37
CA TYR A 114 -6.50 15.46 6.59
C TYR A 114 -5.64 14.19 6.64
N CYS A 115 -6.18 13.04 6.25
CA CYS A 115 -5.44 11.78 6.29
C CYS A 115 -4.32 11.75 5.25
N LEU A 116 -4.54 12.36 4.09
CA LEU A 116 -3.57 12.52 3.02
C LEU A 116 -2.41 13.42 3.48
N GLU A 117 -2.71 14.60 4.00
CA GLU A 117 -1.69 15.52 4.53
C GLU A 117 -0.83 14.86 5.62
N GLU A 118 -1.45 14.13 6.54
CA GLU A 118 -0.72 13.44 7.60
C GLU A 118 0.13 12.26 7.09
N ALA A 119 -0.32 11.55 6.06
CA ALA A 119 0.48 10.50 5.43
C ALA A 119 1.72 11.11 4.73
N HIS A 120 1.51 12.17 3.93
CA HIS A 120 2.58 12.84 3.20
C HIS A 120 3.62 13.49 4.11
N LYS A 121 3.22 14.05 5.27
CA LYS A 121 4.16 14.56 6.30
C LYS A 121 5.15 13.50 6.79
N ARG A 122 4.78 12.21 6.71
CA ARG A 122 5.59 11.05 7.11
C ARG A 122 6.31 10.41 5.92
N GLY A 123 6.28 11.04 4.74
CA GLY A 123 6.85 10.48 3.52
C GLY A 123 6.09 9.25 2.98
N MET A 124 4.89 8.96 3.50
CA MET A 124 4.09 7.82 3.07
C MET A 124 3.23 8.17 1.86
N GLU A 125 3.03 7.21 0.95
CA GLU A 125 2.01 7.30 -0.09
C GLU A 125 0.60 7.14 0.50
N PHE A 126 -0.36 7.86 -0.05
CA PHE A 126 -1.78 7.77 0.27
C PHE A 126 -2.56 7.19 -0.92
N HIS A 127 -3.12 6.00 -0.74
CA HIS A 127 -3.97 5.33 -1.72
C HIS A 127 -5.42 5.43 -1.28
N ALA A 128 -6.24 6.19 -2.02
CA ALA A 128 -7.66 6.33 -1.77
C ALA A 128 -8.39 5.04 -2.15
N TRP A 129 -8.92 4.30 -1.17
CA TRP A 129 -9.61 3.05 -1.38
C TRP A 129 -11.13 3.21 -1.47
N LEU A 130 -11.69 2.70 -2.56
CA LEU A 130 -13.10 2.71 -2.87
C LEU A 130 -13.63 1.28 -3.06
N ASN A 131 -14.83 1.03 -2.55
CA ASN A 131 -15.66 -0.05 -3.06
C ASN A 131 -16.50 0.51 -4.23
N PRO A 132 -16.43 -0.04 -5.45
CA PRO A 132 -17.09 0.55 -6.62
C PRO A 132 -18.62 0.37 -6.59
N TYR A 133 -19.13 -0.82 -6.25
CA TYR A 133 -20.53 -1.19 -6.49
C TYR A 133 -21.41 -1.24 -5.23
N ARG A 134 -20.84 -1.32 -4.03
CA ARG A 134 -21.61 -1.43 -2.79
C ARG A 134 -22.32 -0.12 -2.45
N VAL A 135 -23.64 -0.19 -2.27
CA VAL A 135 -24.46 0.94 -1.78
C VAL A 135 -24.86 0.76 -0.33
N THR A 136 -25.19 -0.46 0.10
CA THR A 136 -25.40 -0.76 1.52
C THR A 136 -24.58 -1.96 1.98
N SER A 137 -24.17 -1.91 3.25
CA SER A 137 -23.45 -2.99 3.91
C SER A 137 -24.39 -4.11 4.36
N ASN A 138 -25.64 -3.78 4.70
CA ASN A 138 -26.66 -4.70 5.18
C ASN A 138 -28.08 -4.11 5.01
N ALA A 139 -29.11 -4.90 5.35
CA ALA A 139 -30.51 -4.56 5.09
C ALA A 139 -31.08 -3.50 6.03
N LYS A 140 -30.42 -3.22 7.17
CA LYS A 140 -30.85 -2.24 8.18
C LYS A 140 -30.39 -0.83 7.85
N GLU A 141 -29.50 -0.68 6.87
CA GLU A 141 -28.93 0.60 6.51
C GLU A 141 -29.97 1.52 5.85
N ILE A 142 -30.12 2.73 6.38
CA ILE A 142 -31.11 3.70 5.91
C ILE A 142 -30.43 4.72 5.01
N LEU A 143 -30.75 4.64 3.71
CA LEU A 143 -30.31 5.61 2.72
C LEU A 143 -31.15 6.90 2.78
N PRO A 144 -30.54 8.09 2.59
CA PRO A 144 -31.28 9.35 2.40
C PRO A 144 -32.36 9.23 1.32
N SER A 145 -33.45 10.01 1.45
CA SER A 145 -34.54 10.01 0.45
C SER A 145 -34.07 10.45 -0.94
N SER A 146 -33.06 11.31 -1.00
CA SER A 146 -32.42 11.80 -2.22
C SER A 146 -31.40 10.84 -2.85
N HIS A 147 -31.12 9.69 -2.23
CA HIS A 147 -30.13 8.77 -2.76
C HIS A 147 -30.54 8.22 -4.14
N ILE A 148 -29.59 8.14 -5.07
CA ILE A 148 -29.85 7.77 -6.47
C ILE A 148 -30.55 6.41 -6.63
N SER A 149 -30.29 5.46 -5.73
CA SER A 149 -30.97 4.16 -5.73
C SER A 149 -32.46 4.20 -5.40
N ARG A 150 -32.97 5.32 -4.86
CA ARG A 150 -34.41 5.57 -4.68
C ARG A 150 -35.02 6.27 -5.89
N MET A 151 -34.25 7.12 -6.56
CA MET A 151 -34.68 7.91 -7.73
C MET A 151 -34.69 7.07 -9.01
N GLU A 152 -33.69 6.20 -9.18
CA GLU A 152 -33.51 5.34 -10.36
C GLU A 152 -33.29 3.88 -9.95
N PRO A 153 -34.27 3.22 -9.31
CA PRO A 153 -34.10 1.89 -8.72
C PRO A 153 -33.73 0.80 -9.72
N GLN A 154 -34.05 0.96 -11.01
CA GLN A 154 -33.72 0.01 -12.09
C GLN A 154 -32.21 -0.17 -12.31
N ARG A 155 -31.39 0.81 -11.88
CA ARG A 155 -29.93 0.77 -11.97
C ARG A 155 -29.27 -0.04 -10.85
N PHE A 156 -30.06 -0.60 -9.94
CA PHE A 156 -29.57 -1.27 -8.74
C PHE A 156 -30.24 -2.62 -8.58
N PHE A 157 -29.59 -3.51 -7.84
CA PHE A 157 -30.24 -4.73 -7.40
C PHE A 157 -29.95 -5.03 -5.93
N LYS A 158 -30.82 -5.85 -5.33
CA LYS A 158 -30.68 -6.32 -3.95
C LYS A 158 -30.13 -7.73 -3.92
N TYR A 159 -29.05 -7.95 -3.19
CA TYR A 159 -28.45 -9.27 -3.04
C TYR A 159 -27.95 -9.47 -1.62
N ASN A 160 -28.29 -10.60 -1.00
CA ASN A 160 -27.86 -10.97 0.35
C ASN A 160 -28.02 -9.83 1.41
N GLY A 161 -29.13 -9.09 1.34
CA GLY A 161 -29.39 -7.96 2.25
C GLY A 161 -28.68 -6.65 1.89
N GLN A 162 -27.92 -6.60 0.81
CA GLN A 162 -27.23 -5.41 0.32
C GLN A 162 -27.94 -4.82 -0.89
N VAL A 163 -27.79 -3.51 -1.09
CA VAL A 163 -28.07 -2.80 -2.35
C VAL A 163 -26.74 -2.62 -3.07
N LEU A 164 -26.73 -2.92 -4.37
CA LEU A 164 -25.54 -2.85 -5.22
C LEU A 164 -25.90 -2.10 -6.51
N PHE A 165 -24.96 -1.30 -7.02
CA PHE A 165 -25.01 -0.83 -8.40
C PHE A 165 -25.00 -2.04 -9.33
N ASP A 166 -25.85 -2.03 -10.36
CA ASP A 166 -25.78 -3.02 -11.43
C ASP A 166 -24.66 -2.63 -12.41
N PRO A 167 -23.59 -3.44 -12.57
CA PRO A 167 -22.46 -3.11 -13.45
C PRO A 167 -22.84 -2.95 -14.93
N ALA A 168 -23.99 -3.48 -15.35
CA ALA A 168 -24.42 -3.44 -16.75
C ALA A 168 -24.77 -2.02 -17.24
N TYR A 169 -25.21 -1.13 -16.35
CA TYR A 169 -25.65 0.21 -16.72
C TYR A 169 -24.46 1.16 -16.92
N GLN A 170 -24.38 1.82 -18.08
CA GLN A 170 -23.36 2.83 -18.37
C GLN A 170 -23.46 4.00 -17.39
N GLU A 171 -24.68 4.40 -17.01
CA GLU A 171 -24.94 5.49 -16.08
C GLU A 171 -24.36 5.23 -14.69
N ASN A 172 -24.22 3.96 -14.28
CA ASN A 172 -23.54 3.59 -13.04
C ASN A 172 -22.03 3.70 -13.18
N ARG A 173 -21.48 3.25 -14.32
CA ARG A 173 -20.04 3.38 -14.59
C ARG A 173 -19.64 4.85 -14.68
N ASP A 174 -20.42 5.68 -15.38
CA ASP A 174 -20.23 7.13 -15.47
C ASP A 174 -20.25 7.79 -14.09
N PHE A 175 -21.22 7.41 -13.24
CA PHE A 175 -21.31 7.97 -11.89
C PHE A 175 -20.09 7.59 -11.04
N ILE A 176 -19.64 6.34 -11.08
CA ILE A 176 -18.45 5.88 -10.36
C ILE A 176 -17.20 6.62 -10.88
N CYS A 177 -17.06 6.77 -12.20
CA CYS A 177 -15.96 7.53 -12.79
C CYS A 177 -16.00 9.01 -12.37
N LYS A 178 -17.19 9.63 -12.31
CA LYS A 178 -17.34 11.00 -11.82
C LYS A 178 -16.90 11.17 -10.36
N VAL A 179 -17.17 10.17 -9.52
CA VAL A 179 -16.71 10.16 -8.11
C VAL A 179 -15.18 10.04 -8.04
N VAL A 180 -14.58 9.20 -8.87
CA VAL A 180 -13.11 9.05 -8.94
C VAL A 180 -12.45 10.31 -9.52
N ASP A 181 -13.01 10.91 -10.57
CA ASP A 181 -12.57 12.18 -11.14
C ASP A 181 -12.57 13.29 -10.09
N ASP A 182 -13.65 13.42 -9.31
CA ASP A 182 -13.75 14.39 -8.21
C ASP A 182 -12.63 14.21 -7.17
N ILE A 183 -12.28 12.97 -6.84
CA ILE A 183 -11.19 12.68 -5.91
C ILE A 183 -9.84 13.06 -6.52
N VAL A 184 -9.51 12.56 -7.71
CA VAL A 184 -8.21 12.78 -8.35
C VAL A 184 -7.99 14.25 -8.69
N ASN A 185 -9.06 14.98 -9.03
CA ASN A 185 -8.99 16.39 -9.36
C ASN A 185 -8.75 17.28 -8.14
N ARG A 186 -9.28 16.93 -6.96
CA ARG A 186 -9.25 17.81 -5.77
C ARG A 186 -8.23 17.42 -4.72
N TYR A 187 -7.81 16.16 -4.67
CA TYR A 187 -6.90 15.66 -3.64
C TYR A 187 -5.60 15.17 -4.29
N ASP A 188 -4.48 15.37 -3.60
CA ASP A 188 -3.16 14.93 -4.06
C ASP A 188 -2.91 13.45 -3.74
N VAL A 189 -3.78 12.57 -4.22
CA VAL A 189 -3.68 11.13 -3.96
C VAL A 189 -2.54 10.52 -4.78
N ASP A 190 -1.77 9.59 -4.21
CA ASP A 190 -0.75 8.85 -4.96
C ASP A 190 -1.40 7.73 -5.80
N ALA A 191 -2.51 7.16 -5.33
CA ALA A 191 -3.26 6.16 -6.07
C ALA A 191 -4.77 6.13 -5.77
N ILE A 192 -5.53 5.62 -6.73
CA ILE A 192 -6.86 5.05 -6.54
C ILE A 192 -6.73 3.54 -6.36
N HIS A 193 -7.40 3.00 -5.34
CA HIS A 193 -7.41 1.57 -5.03
C HIS A 193 -8.84 1.04 -4.98
N ILE A 194 -9.10 -0.10 -5.62
CA ILE A 194 -10.35 -0.85 -5.42
C ILE A 194 -10.05 -2.25 -4.90
N ASP A 195 -10.93 -2.76 -4.04
CA ASP A 195 -10.83 -4.09 -3.45
C ASP A 195 -11.50 -5.17 -4.33
N ASP A 196 -11.84 -6.30 -3.73
CA ASP A 196 -12.26 -7.54 -4.38
C ASP A 196 -13.77 -7.61 -4.66
N TYR A 197 -14.53 -6.52 -4.45
CA TYR A 197 -15.98 -6.52 -4.63
C TYR A 197 -16.37 -5.97 -6.01
N PHE A 198 -16.56 -6.89 -6.95
CA PHE A 198 -17.09 -6.60 -8.28
C PHE A 198 -18.58 -6.94 -8.34
N TYR A 199 -18.95 -8.08 -8.95
CA TYR A 199 -20.22 -8.71 -8.64
C TYR A 199 -20.18 -9.31 -7.23
N PRO A 200 -21.35 -9.49 -6.57
CA PRO A 200 -21.38 -9.93 -5.18
C PRO A 200 -20.88 -11.37 -5.04
N TYR A 201 -20.18 -11.60 -3.93
CA TYR A 201 -19.79 -12.93 -3.48
C TYR A 201 -20.99 -13.89 -3.47
N PRO A 202 -20.83 -15.14 -3.96
CA PRO A 202 -21.90 -16.13 -3.94
C PRO A 202 -22.43 -16.38 -2.53
N ALA A 203 -23.74 -16.22 -2.36
CA ALA A 203 -24.48 -16.55 -1.15
C ALA A 203 -25.30 -17.84 -1.38
N PRO A 204 -25.34 -18.77 -0.40
CA PRO A 204 -26.07 -20.03 -0.53
C PRO A 204 -27.52 -19.85 -0.98
N GLY A 205 -27.91 -20.53 -2.05
CA GLY A 205 -29.27 -20.51 -2.60
C GLY A 205 -29.69 -19.17 -3.25
N LYS A 206 -28.76 -18.24 -3.48
CA LYS A 206 -29.06 -16.92 -4.08
C LYS A 206 -28.44 -16.81 -5.48
N LYS A 207 -29.29 -16.60 -6.48
CA LYS A 207 -28.89 -16.18 -7.83
C LYS A 207 -28.70 -14.65 -7.86
N ILE A 208 -27.68 -14.17 -8.57
CA ILE A 208 -27.53 -12.74 -8.85
C ILE A 208 -28.75 -12.26 -9.67
N PRO A 209 -29.51 -11.26 -9.19
CA PRO A 209 -30.78 -10.85 -9.78
C PRO A 209 -30.60 -9.84 -10.94
N ASP A 210 -29.80 -10.22 -11.95
CA ASP A 210 -29.48 -9.40 -13.12
C ASP A 210 -30.24 -9.83 -14.38
N ASP A 211 -31.35 -10.55 -14.24
CA ASP A 211 -32.13 -11.05 -15.37
C ASP A 211 -32.65 -9.93 -16.27
N ALA A 212 -33.10 -8.81 -15.68
CA ALA A 212 -33.63 -7.67 -16.42
C ALA A 212 -32.54 -6.93 -17.22
N SER A 213 -31.38 -6.67 -16.60
CA SER A 213 -30.25 -6.02 -17.27
C SER A 213 -29.59 -6.94 -18.30
N TYR A 214 -29.52 -8.25 -18.04
CA TYR A 214 -29.06 -9.22 -19.03
C TYR A 214 -29.99 -9.30 -20.23
N LEU A 215 -31.32 -9.28 -20.03
CA LEU A 215 -32.27 -9.24 -21.15
C LEU A 215 -32.09 -7.97 -21.99
N LYS A 216 -31.84 -6.84 -21.34
CA LYS A 216 -31.69 -5.53 -22.01
C LYS A 216 -30.36 -5.37 -22.74
N TYR A 217 -29.25 -5.81 -22.13
CA TYR A 217 -27.88 -5.49 -22.58
C TYR A 217 -27.04 -6.73 -22.91
N GLY A 218 -27.52 -7.94 -22.65
CA GLY A 218 -26.75 -9.18 -22.82
C GLY A 218 -26.50 -9.56 -24.28
N LEU A 219 -27.40 -9.16 -25.19
CA LEU A 219 -27.27 -9.35 -26.65
C LEU A 219 -26.86 -10.78 -27.08
N GLY A 220 -27.34 -11.80 -26.35
CA GLY A 220 -27.07 -13.21 -26.64
C GLY A 220 -25.68 -13.72 -26.20
N ARG A 221 -24.83 -12.87 -25.61
CA ARG A 221 -23.54 -13.29 -25.03
C ARG A 221 -23.76 -14.26 -23.88
N ASN A 222 -22.84 -15.22 -23.67
CA ASN A 222 -22.83 -16.01 -22.44
C ASN A 222 -22.90 -15.09 -21.20
N ARG A 223 -23.79 -15.41 -20.26
CA ARG A 223 -24.05 -14.51 -19.12
C ARG A 223 -22.82 -14.25 -18.25
N ASN A 224 -21.93 -15.21 -18.07
CA ASN A 224 -20.72 -15.02 -17.27
C ASN A 224 -19.72 -14.12 -18.00
N ASP A 225 -19.58 -14.28 -19.33
CA ASP A 225 -18.76 -13.39 -20.16
C ASP A 225 -19.34 -11.97 -20.23
N TRP A 226 -20.67 -11.85 -20.21
CA TRP A 226 -21.34 -10.55 -20.15
C TRP A 226 -21.08 -9.84 -18.81
N ARG A 227 -21.16 -10.57 -17.69
CA ARG A 227 -20.81 -10.02 -16.37
C ARG A 227 -19.37 -9.54 -16.33
N ARG A 228 -18.41 -10.38 -16.78
CA ARG A 228 -16.99 -9.99 -16.86
C ARG A 228 -16.82 -8.73 -17.70
N HIS A 229 -17.41 -8.71 -18.88
CA HIS A 229 -17.35 -7.54 -19.76
C HIS A 229 -17.86 -6.25 -19.12
N ASN A 230 -18.94 -6.30 -18.34
CA ASN A 230 -19.45 -5.13 -17.63
C ASN A 230 -18.44 -4.59 -16.60
N VAL A 231 -17.70 -5.48 -15.93
CA VAL A 231 -16.62 -5.10 -15.00
C VAL A 231 -15.44 -4.53 -15.79
N ASP A 232 -15.02 -5.19 -16.87
CA ASP A 232 -13.94 -4.74 -17.76
C ASP A 232 -14.18 -3.31 -18.25
N LEU A 233 -15.41 -2.99 -18.65
CA LEU A 233 -15.80 -1.64 -19.08
C LEU A 233 -15.63 -0.59 -17.97
N LEU A 234 -15.92 -0.92 -16.70
CA LEU A 234 -15.66 0.02 -15.61
C LEU A 234 -14.16 0.21 -15.40
N ILE A 235 -13.38 -0.88 -15.40
CA ILE A 235 -11.93 -0.82 -15.16
C ILE A 235 -11.24 0.02 -16.24
N GLU A 236 -11.58 -0.19 -17.50
CA GLU A 236 -11.06 0.61 -18.61
C GLU A 236 -11.48 2.10 -18.49
N GLN A 237 -12.73 2.39 -18.10
CA GLN A 237 -13.21 3.76 -17.95
C GLN A 237 -12.56 4.49 -16.76
N LEU A 238 -12.36 3.79 -15.64
CA LEU A 238 -11.64 4.31 -14.47
C LEU A 238 -10.19 4.63 -14.81
N HIS A 239 -9.50 3.71 -15.51
CA HIS A 239 -8.14 3.96 -16.00
C HIS A 239 -8.06 5.26 -16.80
N LYS A 240 -8.90 5.41 -17.83
CA LYS A 240 -8.93 6.62 -18.67
C LYS A 240 -9.19 7.86 -17.84
N THR A 241 -10.18 7.81 -16.96
CA THR A 241 -10.55 8.94 -16.08
C THR A 241 -9.37 9.39 -15.21
N ILE A 242 -8.65 8.44 -14.59
CA ILE A 242 -7.50 8.74 -13.74
C ILE A 242 -6.36 9.33 -14.56
N LYS A 243 -5.98 8.67 -15.68
CA LYS A 243 -4.82 9.06 -16.49
C LYS A 243 -5.03 10.37 -17.25
N GLU A 244 -6.26 10.67 -17.67
CA GLU A 244 -6.61 11.96 -18.28
C GLU A 244 -6.51 13.12 -17.27
N ARG A 245 -6.74 12.84 -15.97
CA ARG A 245 -6.69 13.84 -14.91
C ARG A 245 -5.28 14.07 -14.39
N LYS A 246 -4.61 13.00 -13.96
CA LYS A 246 -3.25 13.01 -13.39
C LYS A 246 -2.54 11.72 -13.82
N PRO A 247 -1.73 11.73 -14.90
CA PRO A 247 -1.09 10.54 -15.46
C PRO A 247 -0.23 9.74 -14.46
N TRP A 248 0.35 10.42 -13.48
CA TRP A 248 1.14 9.81 -12.41
C TRP A 248 0.31 9.07 -11.36
N VAL A 249 -0.98 9.39 -11.19
CA VAL A 249 -1.81 8.72 -10.18
C VAL A 249 -2.00 7.26 -10.58
N ARG A 250 -1.66 6.36 -9.66
CA ARG A 250 -1.76 4.91 -9.91
C ARG A 250 -3.20 4.42 -9.75
N PHE A 251 -3.58 3.41 -10.52
CA PHE A 251 -4.82 2.67 -10.35
C PHE A 251 -4.52 1.22 -9.98
N GLY A 252 -4.83 0.84 -8.75
CA GLY A 252 -4.60 -0.50 -8.24
C GLY A 252 -5.85 -1.28 -7.90
N VAL A 253 -5.73 -2.60 -8.00
CA VAL A 253 -6.80 -3.54 -7.67
C VAL A 253 -6.29 -4.58 -6.70
N SER A 254 -7.01 -4.82 -5.60
CA SER A 254 -6.79 -5.92 -4.66
C SER A 254 -7.81 -7.03 -4.90
N PRO A 255 -7.55 -7.99 -5.82
CA PRO A 255 -8.49 -9.06 -6.09
C PRO A 255 -8.43 -10.18 -5.06
N PHE A 256 -9.45 -11.03 -5.09
CA PHE A 256 -9.39 -12.31 -4.40
C PHE A 256 -8.14 -13.11 -4.81
N GLY A 257 -7.49 -13.77 -3.84
CA GLY A 257 -6.17 -14.36 -4.03
C GLY A 257 -6.07 -15.53 -5.01
N ILE A 258 -7.20 -16.09 -5.45
CA ILE A 258 -7.27 -17.13 -6.49
C ILE A 258 -7.90 -16.53 -7.74
N TRP A 259 -7.16 -16.45 -8.85
CA TRP A 259 -7.72 -16.07 -10.15
C TRP A 259 -8.69 -17.13 -10.67
N ARG A 260 -8.16 -18.34 -10.89
CA ARG A 260 -8.90 -19.57 -11.26
C ARG A 260 -8.20 -20.78 -10.65
N ASN A 261 -8.96 -21.81 -10.36
CA ASN A 261 -8.43 -23.11 -9.97
C ASN A 261 -8.00 -23.90 -11.21
N LYS A 262 -6.97 -24.72 -11.08
CA LYS A 262 -6.47 -25.61 -12.15
C LYS A 262 -7.55 -26.53 -12.77
N ARG A 263 -8.57 -26.88 -11.98
CA ARG A 263 -9.72 -27.69 -12.44
C ARG A 263 -10.64 -26.93 -13.41
N SER A 264 -10.69 -25.61 -13.31
CA SER A 264 -11.55 -24.75 -14.12
C SER A 264 -10.82 -24.26 -15.36
N ASP A 265 -9.50 -24.04 -15.24
CA ASP A 265 -8.62 -23.60 -16.31
C ASP A 265 -7.23 -24.23 -16.10
N PRO A 266 -6.61 -24.88 -17.12
CA PRO A 266 -5.28 -25.47 -16.99
C PRO A 266 -4.18 -24.48 -16.56
N LYS A 267 -4.35 -23.17 -16.81
CA LYS A 267 -3.45 -22.11 -16.34
C LYS A 267 -3.70 -21.71 -14.88
N GLY A 268 -4.80 -22.16 -14.28
CA GLY A 268 -5.18 -21.82 -12.91
C GLY A 268 -4.22 -22.37 -11.85
N SER A 269 -4.31 -21.81 -10.66
CA SER A 269 -3.49 -22.20 -9.51
C SER A 269 -3.90 -23.57 -8.95
N GLU A 270 -2.96 -24.22 -8.25
CA GLU A 270 -3.23 -25.45 -7.48
C GLU A 270 -4.03 -25.14 -6.21
N SER A 271 -5.30 -24.79 -6.40
CA SER A 271 -6.27 -24.40 -5.38
C SER A 271 -7.64 -24.98 -5.69
N THR A 272 -8.57 -24.89 -4.74
CA THR A 272 -9.94 -25.41 -4.89
C THR A 272 -11.03 -24.44 -4.39
N GLY A 273 -10.66 -23.22 -4.03
CA GLY A 273 -11.55 -22.21 -3.43
C GLY A 273 -12.36 -21.40 -4.45
N LEU A 274 -12.93 -20.30 -3.97
CA LEU A 274 -13.57 -19.26 -4.79
C LEU A 274 -12.57 -18.69 -5.80
N GLN A 275 -13.06 -18.21 -6.95
CA GLN A 275 -12.24 -17.78 -8.09
C GLN A 275 -12.66 -16.39 -8.53
N ASN A 276 -11.70 -15.48 -8.63
CA ASN A 276 -11.95 -14.10 -9.04
C ASN A 276 -12.62 -14.02 -10.42
N TYR A 277 -12.15 -14.82 -11.39
CA TYR A 277 -12.66 -14.81 -12.77
C TYR A 277 -14.07 -15.40 -12.90
N ASP A 278 -14.36 -16.47 -12.17
CA ASP A 278 -15.58 -17.28 -12.34
C ASP A 278 -16.71 -16.80 -11.43
N ASP A 279 -16.40 -16.48 -10.17
CA ASP A 279 -17.39 -16.22 -9.12
C ASP A 279 -17.62 -14.72 -8.90
N LEU A 280 -16.57 -13.90 -9.08
CA LEU A 280 -16.62 -12.44 -8.92
C LEU A 280 -16.59 -11.69 -10.25
N TYR A 281 -16.38 -12.41 -11.36
CA TYR A 281 -16.39 -11.89 -12.73
C TYR A 281 -15.34 -10.80 -12.97
N ALA A 282 -14.17 -10.96 -12.38
CA ALA A 282 -13.05 -10.04 -12.51
C ALA A 282 -11.88 -10.68 -13.28
N ASP A 283 -11.67 -10.23 -14.51
CA ASP A 283 -10.58 -10.70 -15.37
C ASP A 283 -9.31 -9.86 -15.19
N VAL A 284 -8.75 -9.94 -13.98
CA VAL A 284 -7.59 -9.13 -13.58
C VAL A 284 -6.34 -9.34 -14.43
N LEU A 285 -6.18 -10.51 -15.05
CA LEU A 285 -5.06 -10.73 -15.97
C LEU A 285 -5.25 -10.00 -17.30
N LEU A 286 -6.49 -9.88 -17.78
CA LEU A 286 -6.81 -9.04 -18.94
C LEU A 286 -6.50 -7.57 -18.63
N TRP A 287 -6.88 -7.08 -17.45
CA TRP A 287 -6.68 -5.68 -17.06
C TRP A 287 -5.20 -5.33 -16.96
N ALA A 288 -4.40 -6.21 -16.35
CA ALA A 288 -2.95 -6.09 -16.29
C ALA A 288 -2.33 -6.06 -17.69
N LYS A 289 -2.67 -7.05 -18.53
CA LYS A 289 -2.16 -7.16 -19.90
C LYS A 289 -2.47 -5.94 -20.77
N ASN A 290 -3.65 -5.34 -20.59
CA ASN A 290 -4.06 -4.16 -21.33
C ASN A 290 -3.52 -2.84 -20.74
N GLY A 291 -2.77 -2.89 -19.63
CA GLY A 291 -2.26 -1.71 -18.94
C GLY A 291 -3.35 -0.86 -18.29
N TRP A 292 -4.53 -1.43 -18.02
CA TRP A 292 -5.63 -0.68 -17.39
C TRP A 292 -5.43 -0.49 -15.89
N ILE A 293 -4.56 -1.28 -15.26
CA ILE A 293 -4.22 -1.17 -13.85
C ILE A 293 -2.70 -1.09 -13.72
N ASP A 294 -2.23 -0.28 -12.78
CA ASP A 294 -0.81 -0.07 -12.51
C ASP A 294 -0.26 -1.06 -11.49
N TYR A 295 -1.11 -1.64 -10.62
CA TYR A 295 -0.68 -2.70 -9.70
C TYR A 295 -1.81 -3.67 -9.32
N LEU A 296 -1.42 -4.90 -8.98
CA LEU A 296 -2.25 -5.92 -8.38
C LEU A 296 -1.86 -6.16 -6.92
N ALA A 297 -2.86 -6.33 -6.08
CA ALA A 297 -2.71 -6.64 -4.67
C ALA A 297 -3.43 -7.94 -4.27
N PRO A 298 -3.05 -9.12 -4.80
CA PRO A 298 -3.80 -10.35 -4.55
C PRO A 298 -3.85 -10.70 -3.06
N GLN A 299 -5.06 -11.00 -2.58
CA GLN A 299 -5.34 -11.26 -1.18
C GLN A 299 -4.96 -12.70 -0.77
N LEU A 300 -3.70 -12.93 -0.41
CA LEU A 300 -3.18 -14.24 0.03
C LEU A 300 -3.38 -14.45 1.54
N TYR A 301 -4.64 -14.40 1.95
CA TYR A 301 -5.06 -14.42 3.36
C TYR A 301 -5.13 -15.83 3.96
N TRP A 302 -4.36 -16.79 3.43
CA TRP A 302 -4.28 -18.15 3.95
C TRP A 302 -2.93 -18.42 4.61
N ASN A 303 -2.85 -19.53 5.33
CA ASN A 303 -1.58 -20.04 5.83
C ASN A 303 -0.76 -20.55 4.64
N LEU A 304 0.56 -20.59 4.78
CA LEU A 304 1.52 -21.02 3.74
C LEU A 304 1.09 -22.28 3.02
N ASP A 305 0.63 -23.28 3.79
CA ASP A 305 0.38 -24.64 3.30
C ASP A 305 -1.10 -25.06 3.51
N THR A 306 -2.03 -24.11 3.54
CA THR A 306 -3.48 -24.39 3.59
C THR A 306 -3.91 -25.24 2.37
N PRO A 307 -4.45 -26.45 2.51
CA PRO A 307 -4.65 -27.36 1.37
C PRO A 307 -5.51 -26.79 0.23
N ALA A 308 -6.55 -26.02 0.53
CA ALA A 308 -7.46 -25.46 -0.47
C ALA A 308 -6.91 -24.22 -1.20
N ALA A 309 -5.94 -23.52 -0.59
CA ALA A 309 -5.41 -22.24 -1.04
C ALA A 309 -4.04 -21.96 -0.41
N PRO A 310 -3.00 -22.73 -0.77
CA PRO A 310 -1.69 -22.59 -0.12
C PRO A 310 -1.01 -21.30 -0.58
N SER A 311 -0.86 -20.34 0.34
CA SER A 311 -0.27 -19.02 0.04
C SER A 311 1.10 -19.13 -0.63
N ARG A 312 1.89 -20.16 -0.30
CA ARG A 312 3.19 -20.42 -0.94
C ARG A 312 3.08 -20.65 -2.45
N LYS A 313 2.09 -21.47 -2.87
CA LYS A 313 1.86 -21.76 -4.29
C LYS A 313 1.18 -20.60 -4.99
N LEU A 314 0.26 -19.91 -4.30
CA LEU A 314 -0.44 -18.75 -4.87
C LEU A 314 0.52 -17.59 -5.12
N ALA A 315 1.45 -17.29 -4.21
CA ALA A 315 2.48 -16.27 -4.43
C ALA A 315 3.33 -16.57 -5.67
N LYS A 316 3.78 -17.82 -5.82
CA LYS A 316 4.50 -18.26 -7.02
C LYS A 316 3.63 -18.14 -8.28
N TRP A 317 2.36 -18.54 -8.20
CA TRP A 317 1.45 -18.46 -9.33
C TRP A 317 1.26 -17.02 -9.81
N TRP A 318 1.04 -16.07 -8.89
CA TRP A 318 0.93 -14.65 -9.24
C TRP A 318 2.22 -14.11 -9.86
N ASN A 319 3.37 -14.43 -9.26
CA ASN A 319 4.68 -14.08 -9.83
C ASN A 319 4.83 -14.55 -11.28
N ASP A 320 4.37 -15.76 -11.60
CA ASP A 320 4.59 -16.37 -12.91
C ASP A 320 3.56 -15.93 -13.98
N ASN A 321 2.39 -15.39 -13.57
CA ASN A 321 1.24 -15.19 -14.47
C ASN A 321 0.78 -13.72 -14.62
N ALA A 322 1.37 -12.77 -13.87
CA ALA A 322 1.01 -11.36 -13.90
C ALA A 322 2.24 -10.44 -14.02
N SER A 323 3.20 -10.77 -14.87
CA SER A 323 4.47 -10.03 -15.01
C SER A 323 4.35 -8.65 -15.66
N ASP A 324 3.22 -8.33 -16.29
CA ASP A 324 3.00 -7.05 -16.98
C ASP A 324 2.53 -5.92 -16.03
N VAL A 325 2.52 -6.17 -14.72
CA VAL A 325 1.97 -5.26 -13.70
C VAL A 325 2.72 -5.43 -12.38
N ASP A 326 2.83 -4.38 -11.57
CA ASP A 326 3.41 -4.48 -10.25
C ASP A 326 2.55 -5.36 -9.33
N ILE A 327 3.17 -6.23 -8.52
CA ILE A 327 2.47 -7.14 -7.62
C ILE A 327 2.86 -6.89 -6.17
N TYR A 328 1.87 -6.67 -5.30
CA TYR A 328 2.03 -6.51 -3.85
C TYR A 328 1.17 -7.54 -3.11
N ILE A 329 1.77 -8.43 -2.32
CA ILE A 329 0.98 -9.50 -1.70
C ILE A 329 0.17 -8.97 -0.51
N GLY A 330 -1.16 -9.14 -0.56
CA GLY A 330 -2.03 -8.92 0.58
C GLY A 330 -1.87 -10.03 1.62
N GLN A 331 -1.48 -9.68 2.84
CA GLN A 331 -1.20 -10.62 3.93
C GLN A 331 -2.17 -10.41 5.10
N ASP A 332 -2.93 -11.43 5.48
CA ASP A 332 -3.70 -11.38 6.74
C ASP A 332 -2.73 -11.48 7.93
N VAL A 333 -2.59 -10.39 8.68
CA VAL A 333 -1.63 -10.26 9.79
C VAL A 333 -1.97 -11.23 10.90
N LYS A 334 -3.24 -11.27 11.33
CA LYS A 334 -3.66 -12.10 12.46
C LYS A 334 -3.37 -13.57 12.17
N ARG A 335 -3.77 -14.04 10.99
CA ARG A 335 -3.56 -15.41 10.55
C ARG A 335 -2.08 -15.75 10.42
N THR A 336 -1.28 -14.84 9.86
CA THR A 336 0.17 -14.98 9.76
C THR A 336 0.82 -15.15 11.13
N MET A 337 0.34 -14.42 12.13
CA MET A 337 0.85 -14.47 13.51
C MET A 337 0.27 -15.61 14.37
N ASP A 338 -0.79 -16.27 13.92
CA ASP A 338 -1.50 -17.29 14.70
C ASP A 338 -0.95 -18.70 14.54
N VAL A 339 -0.23 -18.97 13.47
CA VAL A 339 0.12 -20.32 13.03
C VAL A 339 1.62 -20.45 12.97
N ALA A 340 2.17 -21.43 13.70
CA ALA A 340 3.59 -21.74 13.64
C ALA A 340 4.01 -22.15 12.22
N ASP A 341 5.27 -21.89 11.89
CA ASP A 341 5.93 -22.43 10.70
C ASP A 341 6.97 -23.48 11.15
N PRO A 342 6.58 -24.77 11.25
CA PRO A 342 7.50 -25.84 11.63
C PRO A 342 8.67 -25.98 10.64
N GLY A 343 8.47 -25.62 9.37
CA GLY A 343 9.49 -25.68 8.33
C GLY A 343 10.64 -24.70 8.58
N ASN A 344 10.36 -23.59 9.25
CA ASN A 344 11.34 -22.58 9.64
C ASN A 344 11.62 -22.55 11.15
N LYS A 345 11.05 -23.49 11.92
CA LYS A 345 11.10 -23.53 13.40
C LYS A 345 10.65 -22.22 14.05
N ASP A 346 9.69 -21.53 13.43
CA ASP A 346 9.20 -20.24 13.89
C ASP A 346 7.79 -20.39 14.51
N LYS A 347 7.46 -19.50 15.44
CA LYS A 347 6.17 -19.48 16.15
C LYS A 347 5.04 -18.89 15.31
N ASN A 348 5.39 -18.26 14.19
CA ASN A 348 4.48 -17.66 13.22
C ASN A 348 5.00 -17.84 11.78
N GLU A 349 4.22 -17.47 10.77
CA GLU A 349 4.60 -17.58 9.35
C GLU A 349 5.25 -16.30 8.78
N LEU A 350 5.48 -15.25 9.59
CA LEU A 350 5.87 -13.92 9.11
C LEU A 350 7.22 -13.94 8.37
N ASP A 351 8.23 -14.59 8.95
CA ASP A 351 9.58 -14.70 8.36
C ASP A 351 9.52 -15.31 6.95
N THR A 352 8.83 -16.45 6.83
CA THR A 352 8.74 -17.19 5.58
C THR A 352 7.93 -16.43 4.55
N LYS A 353 6.86 -15.72 4.94
CA LYS A 353 6.04 -14.92 4.01
C LYS A 353 6.79 -13.72 3.45
N VAL A 354 7.54 -12.98 4.28
CA VAL A 354 8.37 -11.85 3.81
C VAL A 354 9.53 -12.34 2.95
N LYS A 355 10.22 -13.42 3.37
CA LYS A 355 11.30 -14.02 2.56
C LYS A 355 10.78 -14.55 1.23
N LEU A 356 9.56 -15.09 1.19
CA LEU A 356 8.96 -15.60 -0.03
C LEU A 356 8.68 -14.46 -1.02
N SER A 357 8.09 -13.34 -0.57
CA SER A 357 7.84 -12.20 -1.46
C SER A 357 9.15 -11.64 -2.02
N ARG A 358 10.18 -11.45 -1.19
CA ARG A 358 11.49 -10.95 -1.65
C ARG A 358 12.26 -11.90 -2.58
N LYS A 359 11.96 -13.21 -2.56
CA LYS A 359 12.58 -14.20 -3.45
C LYS A 359 11.92 -14.26 -4.83
N LEU A 360 10.73 -13.71 -4.99
CA LEU A 360 9.95 -13.78 -6.21
C LEU A 360 10.13 -12.45 -6.99
N PRO A 361 10.80 -12.46 -8.14
CA PRO A 361 11.30 -11.23 -8.78
C PRO A 361 10.20 -10.27 -9.25
N ASN A 362 8.98 -10.75 -9.48
CA ASN A 362 7.85 -9.91 -9.91
C ASN A 362 7.00 -9.41 -8.73
N ILE A 363 7.38 -9.73 -7.48
CA ILE A 363 6.68 -9.25 -6.28
C ILE A 363 7.46 -8.07 -5.70
N GLY A 364 6.87 -6.88 -5.78
CA GLY A 364 7.46 -5.62 -5.34
C GLY A 364 7.21 -5.26 -3.89
N GLY A 365 6.47 -6.08 -3.13
CA GLY A 365 6.19 -5.79 -1.72
C GLY A 365 5.02 -6.53 -1.10
N ASN A 366 4.59 -6.03 0.06
CA ASN A 366 3.52 -6.62 0.87
C ASN A 366 2.54 -5.55 1.37
N ILE A 367 1.30 -5.96 1.61
CA ILE A 367 0.26 -5.10 2.16
C ILE A 367 -0.41 -5.82 3.34
N TRP A 368 -0.43 -5.17 4.50
CA TRP A 368 -0.88 -5.77 5.75
C TRP A 368 -2.41 -5.63 5.92
N TRP A 369 -3.12 -6.75 5.85
CA TRP A 369 -4.55 -6.86 6.10
C TRP A 369 -4.88 -7.30 7.54
N HIS A 370 -5.71 -6.58 8.27
CA HIS A 370 -5.86 -5.13 8.15
C HIS A 370 -4.82 -4.44 9.03
N GLY A 371 -4.49 -3.19 8.69
CA GLY A 371 -3.48 -2.39 9.37
C GLY A 371 -3.69 -2.27 10.88
N TYR A 372 -4.92 -2.38 11.38
CA TYR A 372 -5.17 -2.36 12.83
C TYR A 372 -4.52 -3.51 13.61
N TRP A 373 -4.20 -4.64 12.98
CA TRP A 373 -3.41 -5.69 13.64
C TRP A 373 -1.93 -5.31 13.76
N VAL A 374 -1.43 -4.50 12.83
CA VAL A 374 -0.09 -3.90 12.92
C VAL A 374 -0.10 -2.81 13.98
N THR A 375 -1.01 -1.84 13.92
CA THR A 375 -1.05 -0.73 14.89
C THR A 375 -1.41 -1.19 16.31
N GLY A 376 -2.12 -2.31 16.46
CA GLY A 376 -2.34 -2.98 17.75
C GLY A 376 -1.18 -3.86 18.20
N ASN A 377 -0.09 -3.95 17.43
CA ASN A 377 1.06 -4.82 17.64
C ASN A 377 0.68 -6.29 17.95
N TYR A 378 -0.26 -6.84 17.18
CA TYR A 378 -0.82 -8.16 17.44
C TYR A 378 0.28 -9.22 17.48
N LYS A 379 0.47 -9.83 18.66
CA LYS A 379 1.52 -10.84 18.91
C LYS A 379 2.94 -10.38 18.52
N GLY A 380 3.23 -9.09 18.59
CA GLY A 380 4.55 -8.55 18.22
C GLY A 380 4.73 -8.35 16.72
N ALA A 381 3.66 -8.23 15.94
CA ALA A 381 3.75 -8.00 14.49
C ALA A 381 4.49 -6.71 14.14
N ALA A 382 4.14 -5.58 14.75
CA ALA A 382 4.81 -4.30 14.49
C ALA A 382 6.27 -4.33 14.94
N ASP A 383 6.52 -4.90 16.12
CA ASP A 383 7.88 -5.11 16.65
C ASP A 383 8.76 -5.90 15.68
N SER A 384 8.22 -7.00 15.14
CA SER A 384 8.92 -7.86 14.19
C SER A 384 9.19 -7.15 12.86
N LEU A 385 8.23 -6.36 12.38
CA LEU A 385 8.42 -5.54 11.18
C LEU A 385 9.51 -4.49 11.44
N ALA A 386 9.34 -3.65 12.44
CA ALA A 386 10.27 -2.55 12.75
C ALA A 386 11.70 -3.01 13.03
N MET A 387 11.89 -4.10 13.79
CA MET A 387 13.23 -4.51 14.21
C MET A 387 13.94 -5.45 13.24
N LYS A 388 13.23 -6.07 12.30
CA LYS A 388 13.80 -7.11 11.44
C LYS A 388 13.41 -6.96 9.98
N TYR A 389 12.12 -7.00 9.68
CA TYR A 389 11.65 -7.15 8.29
C TYR A 389 11.50 -5.83 7.53
N GLN A 390 11.46 -4.69 8.22
CA GLN A 390 11.27 -3.35 7.67
C GLN A 390 12.12 -2.34 8.46
N SER A 391 13.33 -2.76 8.89
CA SER A 391 14.18 -2.01 9.83
C SER A 391 14.98 -0.87 9.22
N THR A 392 14.97 -0.74 7.89
CA THR A 392 15.49 0.41 7.16
C THR A 392 14.35 1.15 6.49
N ILE A 393 14.50 2.45 6.26
CA ILE A 393 13.57 3.19 5.41
C ILE A 393 13.65 2.59 3.99
N ALA A 394 12.49 2.36 3.37
CA ALA A 394 12.42 1.94 1.96
C ALA A 394 11.54 2.87 1.17
N LEU A 395 11.98 3.16 -0.05
CA LEU A 395 11.21 3.93 -1.01
C LEU A 395 10.14 3.04 -1.63
N PRO A 396 8.95 3.55 -1.92
CA PRO A 396 8.03 2.86 -2.80
C PRO A 396 8.70 2.58 -4.17
N PRO A 397 8.30 1.52 -4.89
CA PRO A 397 8.82 1.23 -6.22
C PRO A 397 8.63 2.42 -7.18
N ALA A 398 9.68 2.73 -7.95
CA ALA A 398 9.58 3.70 -9.05
C ALA A 398 8.82 3.09 -10.23
N TYR A 399 8.10 3.92 -10.97
CA TYR A 399 7.32 3.49 -12.13
C TYR A 399 7.37 4.55 -13.24
N GLY A 400 6.89 4.19 -14.44
CA GLY A 400 7.02 5.00 -15.64
C GLY A 400 8.36 4.81 -16.35
N ASP A 401 8.73 5.76 -17.21
CA ASP A 401 9.99 5.71 -17.94
C ASP A 401 11.20 5.94 -17.01
N PRO A 402 12.11 4.96 -16.85
CA PRO A 402 13.28 5.10 -15.97
C PRO A 402 14.31 6.13 -16.48
N ALA A 403 14.21 6.59 -17.73
CA ALA A 403 15.05 7.65 -18.27
C ALA A 403 14.60 9.05 -17.81
N ILE A 404 13.36 9.20 -17.34
CA ILE A 404 12.83 10.45 -16.80
C ILE A 404 13.13 10.51 -15.30
N ARG A 405 13.58 11.66 -14.82
CA ARG A 405 13.88 11.91 -13.41
C ARG A 405 13.49 13.34 -13.02
N PRO A 406 13.18 13.60 -11.73
CA PRO A 406 13.06 14.97 -11.25
C PRO A 406 14.36 15.74 -11.46
N ALA A 407 14.23 17.05 -11.58
CA ALA A 407 15.38 17.94 -11.65
C ALA A 407 16.26 17.83 -10.39
N ASN A 408 17.57 17.98 -10.58
CA ASN A 408 18.55 17.87 -9.51
C ASN A 408 18.37 18.97 -8.46
N LEU A 409 18.72 18.63 -7.21
CA LEU A 409 18.75 19.56 -6.09
C LEU A 409 19.97 20.48 -6.17
N THR A 410 19.88 21.64 -5.51
CA THR A 410 20.99 22.61 -5.40
C THR A 410 21.15 23.10 -3.96
N ASP A 411 22.23 23.86 -3.72
CA ASP A 411 22.46 24.63 -2.49
C ASP A 411 22.37 23.85 -1.17
N ILE A 412 22.85 22.60 -1.16
CA ILE A 412 22.94 21.81 0.07
C ILE A 412 23.90 22.47 1.06
N ARG A 413 23.45 22.70 2.29
CA ARG A 413 24.22 23.37 3.35
C ARG A 413 23.69 23.05 4.73
N ILE A 414 24.45 23.41 5.76
CA ILE A 414 24.01 23.37 7.15
C ILE A 414 23.61 24.77 7.61
N GLU A 415 22.41 24.89 8.16
CA GLU A 415 21.90 26.11 8.79
C GLU A 415 21.72 25.91 10.30
N LYS A 416 22.00 26.96 11.08
CA LYS A 416 21.84 26.96 12.54
C LYS A 416 20.63 27.80 12.94
N GLU A 417 19.68 27.20 13.67
CA GLU A 417 18.52 27.90 14.25
C GLU A 417 18.54 27.71 15.78
N GLY A 418 19.10 28.69 16.50
CA GLY A 418 19.36 28.56 17.94
C GLY A 418 20.41 27.46 18.20
N ASP A 419 20.08 26.48 19.04
CA ASP A 419 20.96 25.34 19.34
C ASP A 419 20.78 24.15 18.38
N ARG A 420 19.87 24.26 17.40
CA ARG A 420 19.61 23.20 16.41
C ARG A 420 20.37 23.46 15.11
N LYS A 421 20.87 22.38 14.49
CA LYS A 421 21.42 22.40 13.13
C LYS A 421 20.48 21.67 12.18
N TYR A 422 20.32 22.22 10.99
CA TYR A 422 19.53 21.61 9.93
C TYR A 422 20.38 21.43 8.68
N LEU A 423 20.27 20.26 8.04
CA LEU A 423 20.64 20.10 6.64
C LEU A 423 19.53 20.71 5.79
N VAL A 424 19.87 21.62 4.87
CA VAL A 424 18.92 22.36 4.03
C VAL A 424 19.35 22.26 2.57
N TRP A 425 18.38 22.14 1.66
CA TRP A 425 18.61 22.10 0.21
C TRP A 425 17.54 22.89 -0.55
N SER A 426 17.86 23.26 -1.78
CA SER A 426 16.94 23.87 -2.73
C SER A 426 16.42 22.83 -3.70
N ALA A 427 15.12 22.86 -3.99
CA ALA A 427 14.49 22.11 -5.06
C ALA A 427 13.79 23.09 -6.02
N PRO A 428 13.77 22.82 -7.33
CA PRO A 428 13.10 23.70 -8.29
C PRO A 428 11.64 23.97 -7.91
N GLU A 429 11.22 25.23 -8.05
CA GLU A 429 9.83 25.62 -7.85
C GLU A 429 9.00 25.35 -9.11
N HIS A 430 7.80 24.79 -8.92
CA HIS A 430 6.87 24.52 -9.99
C HIS A 430 5.97 25.74 -10.20
N ARG A 431 6.15 26.43 -11.34
CA ARG A 431 5.44 27.69 -11.64
C ARG A 431 4.09 27.50 -12.32
N HIS A 432 3.81 26.33 -12.90
CA HIS A 432 2.62 26.10 -13.72
C HIS A 432 2.06 24.67 -13.55
N GLY A 433 1.01 24.49 -12.77
CA GLY A 433 0.31 23.21 -12.64
C GLY A 433 1.12 22.11 -11.96
N GLU A 434 0.49 20.95 -11.78
CA GLU A 434 1.13 19.74 -11.27
C GLU A 434 1.68 18.92 -12.44
N HIS A 435 2.89 18.37 -12.28
CA HIS A 435 3.54 17.51 -13.27
C HIS A 435 4.11 16.24 -12.63
N GLU A 436 4.21 15.16 -13.41
CA GLU A 436 4.76 13.88 -12.94
C GLU A 436 6.21 13.99 -12.43
N THR A 437 6.98 14.96 -12.95
CA THR A 437 8.39 15.21 -12.58
C THR A 437 8.55 16.13 -11.38
N ASP A 438 7.46 16.55 -10.74
CA ASP A 438 7.52 17.43 -9.58
C ASP A 438 8.23 16.74 -8.42
N ALA A 439 9.32 17.31 -7.92
CA ALA A 439 9.98 16.84 -6.71
C ALA A 439 9.05 17.04 -5.49
N VAL A 440 8.48 15.96 -4.99
CA VAL A 440 7.47 15.95 -3.90
C VAL A 440 7.99 15.35 -2.59
N ARG A 441 9.04 14.53 -2.66
CA ARG A 441 9.70 13.92 -1.50
C ARG A 441 11.22 13.97 -1.69
N PHE A 442 11.98 13.89 -0.61
CA PHE A 442 13.44 13.89 -0.62
C PHE A 442 13.97 12.76 0.24
N VAL A 443 15.00 12.08 -0.26
CA VAL A 443 15.72 11.02 0.46
C VAL A 443 17.01 11.62 0.98
N VAL A 444 17.26 11.49 2.28
CA VAL A 444 18.50 11.92 2.91
C VAL A 444 19.31 10.70 3.30
N TYR A 445 20.56 10.70 2.85
CA TYR A 445 21.54 9.67 3.14
C TYR A 445 22.61 10.22 4.08
N GLU A 446 23.09 9.39 5.00
CA GLU A 446 24.18 9.69 5.92
C GLU A 446 25.27 8.61 5.79
N PHE A 447 26.52 9.05 5.69
CA PHE A 447 27.69 8.18 5.62
C PHE A 447 28.75 8.63 6.63
N TYR A 448 29.22 7.71 7.46
CA TYR A 448 30.32 7.96 8.39
C TYR A 448 31.69 7.95 7.67
N SER A 449 32.70 8.49 8.34
CA SER A 449 34.05 8.57 7.81
C SER A 449 34.60 7.20 7.40
N GLY A 450 35.01 7.07 6.14
CA GLY A 450 35.53 5.84 5.55
C GLY A 450 34.47 4.89 4.96
N GLU A 451 33.18 5.16 5.15
CA GLU A 451 32.11 4.39 4.51
C GLU A 451 32.02 4.68 3.01
N LYS A 452 31.56 3.68 2.25
CA LYS A 452 31.25 3.84 0.83
C LYS A 452 30.00 4.70 0.71
N GLN A 453 30.07 5.78 -0.07
CA GLN A 453 28.94 6.67 -0.37
C GLN A 453 28.01 6.02 -1.40
N ASP A 454 27.36 4.93 -1.00
CA ASP A 454 26.48 4.13 -1.84
C ASP A 454 25.01 4.46 -1.55
N ILE A 455 24.39 5.26 -2.41
CA ILE A 455 22.97 5.61 -2.27
C ILE A 455 22.02 4.45 -2.57
N GLU A 456 22.52 3.30 -3.02
CA GLU A 456 21.73 2.07 -3.14
C GLU A 456 21.69 1.26 -1.84
N ASP A 457 22.49 1.63 -0.84
CA ASP A 457 22.44 1.02 0.50
C ASP A 457 21.29 1.60 1.33
N PRO A 458 20.25 0.81 1.66
CA PRO A 458 19.14 1.28 2.47
C PRO A 458 19.53 1.59 3.92
N GLN A 459 20.67 1.10 4.42
CA GLN A 459 21.15 1.45 5.75
C GLN A 459 21.63 2.91 5.83
N ALA A 460 22.02 3.50 4.71
CA ALA A 460 22.41 4.90 4.65
C ALA A 460 21.21 5.86 4.68
N ILE A 461 19.98 5.39 4.43
CA ILE A 461 18.80 6.25 4.41
C ILE A 461 18.39 6.62 5.84
N VAL A 462 18.52 7.90 6.18
CA VAL A 462 18.16 8.44 7.50
C VAL A 462 16.84 9.22 7.49
N ALA A 463 16.37 9.66 6.32
CA ALA A 463 15.04 10.25 6.19
C ALA A 463 14.44 10.10 4.78
N LEU A 464 13.11 9.97 4.76
CA LEU A 464 12.26 10.22 3.59
C LEU A 464 11.26 11.30 3.98
N THR A 465 11.35 12.48 3.38
CA THR A 465 10.64 13.67 3.88
C THR A 465 10.09 14.54 2.77
N PRO A 466 8.91 15.17 2.95
CA PRO A 466 8.41 16.19 2.01
C PRO A 466 9.09 17.56 2.23
N TYR A 467 9.84 17.72 3.32
CA TYR A 467 10.44 19.00 3.68
C TYR A 467 11.80 19.18 3.01
N ARG A 468 12.17 20.43 2.73
CA ARG A 468 13.49 20.80 2.16
C ARG A 468 14.57 21.01 3.22
N LYS A 469 14.33 20.49 4.42
CA LYS A 469 15.28 20.52 5.54
C LYS A 469 15.07 19.34 6.48
N MET A 470 16.16 18.89 7.10
CA MET A 470 16.17 17.82 8.09
C MET A 470 16.98 18.25 9.32
N LEU A 471 16.48 17.97 10.51
CA LEU A 471 17.25 18.15 11.74
C LEU A 471 18.42 17.15 11.75
N ILE A 472 19.63 17.62 12.04
CA ILE A 472 20.83 16.78 12.15
C ILE A 472 21.42 16.85 13.55
N ASP A 473 22.19 15.83 13.92
CA ASP A 473 22.96 15.85 15.16
C ASP A 473 23.99 17.01 15.12
N PRO A 474 23.93 17.97 16.06
CA PRO A 474 24.87 19.08 16.08
C PRO A 474 26.32 18.64 16.29
N ASP A 475 26.55 17.46 16.85
CA ASP A 475 27.87 16.93 17.21
C ASP A 475 28.41 15.93 16.17
N ALA A 476 27.65 15.65 15.09
CA ALA A 476 28.10 14.79 14.00
C ALA A 476 29.31 15.41 13.26
N GLN A 477 30.48 14.79 13.46
CA GLN A 477 31.76 15.16 12.82
C GLN A 477 32.18 14.12 11.77
N GLY A 478 32.81 14.57 10.69
CA GLY A 478 33.32 13.71 9.62
C GLY A 478 32.24 12.94 8.84
N VAL A 479 30.98 13.38 8.93
CA VAL A 479 29.83 12.79 8.25
C VAL A 479 29.67 13.39 6.86
N THR A 480 29.33 12.55 5.88
CA THR A 480 28.90 13.00 4.55
C THR A 480 27.40 12.81 4.43
N TYR A 481 26.69 13.86 4.03
CA TYR A 481 25.28 13.78 3.67
C TYR A 481 25.13 13.74 2.16
N ALA A 482 24.16 12.97 1.67
CA ALA A 482 23.67 13.08 0.30
C ALA A 482 22.16 13.29 0.30
N VAL A 483 21.63 14.05 -0.65
CA VAL A 483 20.19 14.24 -0.80
C VAL A 483 19.77 14.01 -2.24
N THR A 484 18.70 13.24 -2.45
CA THR A 484 18.03 13.07 -3.74
C THR A 484 16.58 13.53 -3.67
N ALA A 485 16.01 13.89 -4.82
CA ALA A 485 14.58 14.14 -4.97
C ALA A 485 13.85 12.90 -5.49
N LEU A 486 12.63 12.68 -5.03
CA LEU A 486 11.67 11.77 -5.62
C LEU A 486 10.54 12.58 -6.25
N ASP A 487 10.20 12.21 -7.48
CA ASP A 487 9.03 12.76 -8.14
C ASP A 487 7.74 12.01 -7.78
N ARG A 488 6.62 12.43 -8.38
CA ARG A 488 5.31 11.82 -8.13
C ARG A 488 5.23 10.35 -8.54
N MET A 489 6.20 9.87 -9.32
CA MET A 489 6.35 8.48 -9.76
C MET A 489 7.49 7.73 -9.04
N ASN A 490 8.01 8.28 -7.94
CA ASN A 490 9.13 7.77 -7.15
C ASN A 490 10.44 7.61 -7.91
N ARG A 491 10.58 8.25 -9.09
CA ARG A 491 11.83 8.30 -9.84
C ARG A 491 12.79 9.23 -9.10
N GLU A 492 14.04 8.83 -9.00
CA GLU A 492 15.03 9.47 -8.12
C GLU A 492 16.03 10.31 -8.91
N SER A 493 16.26 11.56 -8.49
CA SER A 493 17.27 12.44 -9.09
C SER A 493 18.69 11.95 -8.82
N GLU A 494 19.67 12.59 -9.47
CA GLU A 494 21.06 12.45 -9.03
C GLU A 494 21.25 13.07 -7.63
N PRO A 495 22.17 12.52 -6.82
CA PRO A 495 22.45 13.03 -5.47
C PRO A 495 23.27 14.33 -5.51
N ILE A 496 22.99 15.22 -4.55
CA ILE A 496 23.90 16.30 -4.17
C ILE A 496 24.55 15.98 -2.82
N PHE A 497 25.86 16.13 -2.71
CA PHE A 497 26.63 15.79 -1.51
C PHE A 497 27.04 17.02 -0.71
N LEU A 498 27.05 16.88 0.62
CA LEU A 498 27.68 17.80 1.55
C LEU A 498 28.68 17.03 2.42
N TYR A 499 29.96 17.36 2.25
CA TYR A 499 31.03 16.84 3.09
C TYR A 499 31.16 17.72 4.33
N ASN A 500 30.64 17.26 5.46
CA ASN A 500 30.78 17.95 6.75
C ASN A 500 32.18 17.62 7.31
N GLN A 501 33.22 18.19 6.70
CA GLN A 501 34.58 18.08 7.21
C GLN A 501 34.79 19.06 8.35
N ASP A 502 35.48 18.60 9.39
CA ASP A 502 35.83 19.39 10.57
C ASP A 502 36.53 20.70 10.15
N ASN A 503 36.14 21.81 10.77
CA ASN A 503 36.93 23.04 10.80
C ASN A 503 38.04 22.91 11.85
#